data_AF-A0A957RBH7-F1
#
_entry.id   AF-A0A957RBH7-F1
#
_cell.length_a   1.000
_cell.length_b   1.000
_cell.length_c   1.000
_cell.angle_alpha   90.00
_cell.angle_beta   90.00
_cell.angle_gamma   90.00
#
_symmetry.space_group_name_H-M   'P 1'
#
loop_
_entity.id
_entity.type
_entity.pdbx_description
1 polymer ?
#
loop_
_entity_poly.entity_id
_entity_poly.type
_entity_poly.pdbx_seq_one_letter_code
_entity_poly.pdbx_strand_id
1 'polypeptide(L)'
;SGVIEGACRHLVKDRCELSGMRWTQAGAEHLLRLRAVVENGDWSAYQRFHHEQRHQRLYRVPGPVHALPESQTLADADLLTKPLPVQRRFIMPIIVPPRSAHQRKRTA
;
A
#
# COMPACT_ATOMS: atom_id res chain seq x y z
N SER A 1 -13.99 -19.87 31.41
CA SER A 1 -14.89 -18.73 31.18
C SER A 1 -14.17 -17.38 31.11
N GLY A 2 -13.25 -17.06 32.02
CA GLY A 2 -12.69 -15.70 32.13
C GLY A 2 -11.81 -15.20 30.97
N VAL A 3 -11.04 -16.07 30.30
CA VAL A 3 -10.13 -15.64 29.21
C VAL A 3 -10.90 -15.18 27.97
N ILE A 4 -11.96 -15.91 27.61
CA ILE A 4 -12.80 -15.61 26.45
C ILE A 4 -13.58 -14.31 26.70
N GLU A 5 -14.15 -14.17 27.89
CA GLU A 5 -14.88 -12.95 28.28
C GLU A 5 -13.96 -11.71 28.34
N GLY A 6 -12.72 -11.89 28.84
CA GLY A 6 -11.70 -10.84 28.84
C GLY A 6 -11.30 -10.40 27.42
N ALA A 7 -11.11 -11.35 26.51
CA ALA A 7 -10.80 -11.07 25.11
C ALA A 7 -11.96 -10.32 24.42
N CYS A 8 -13.20 -10.79 24.55
CA CYS A 8 -14.37 -10.11 23.97
C CYS A 8 -14.56 -8.70 24.53
N ARG A 9 -14.33 -8.50 25.83
CA ARG A 9 -14.37 -7.18 26.47
C ARG A 9 -13.34 -6.24 25.85
N HIS A 10 -12.07 -6.65 25.74
CA HIS A 10 -11.03 -5.81 25.15
C HIS A 10 -11.28 -5.49 23.66
N LEU A 11 -11.69 -6.49 22.89
CA LEU A 11 -11.90 -6.33 21.45
C LEU A 11 -13.08 -5.40 21.12
N VAL A 12 -14.22 -5.60 21.80
CA VAL A 12 -15.48 -4.90 21.51
C VAL A 12 -15.62 -3.62 22.34
N LYS A 13 -15.44 -3.69 23.66
CA LYS A 13 -15.74 -2.57 24.56
C LYS A 13 -14.87 -1.35 24.29
N ASP A 14 -13.59 -1.56 24.02
CA ASP A 14 -12.63 -0.46 23.88
C ASP A 14 -12.81 0.36 22.59
N ARG A 15 -13.64 -0.11 21.65
CA ARG A 15 -13.80 0.56 20.35
C ARG A 15 -15.23 0.66 19.84
N CYS A 16 -16.15 -0.16 20.30
CA CYS A 16 -17.55 -0.09 19.88
C CYS A 16 -18.42 0.68 20.89
N GLU A 17 -17.97 0.89 22.13
CA GLU A 17 -18.75 1.52 23.21
C GLU A 17 -18.17 2.87 23.68
N LEU A 18 -17.25 3.47 22.91
CA LEU A 18 -16.77 4.82 23.21
C LEU A 18 -17.88 5.86 22.95
N SER A 19 -17.95 6.87 23.80
CA SER A 19 -18.94 7.95 23.68
C SER A 19 -18.89 8.61 22.30
N GLY A 20 -20.06 8.84 21.71
CA GLY A 20 -20.20 9.50 20.41
C GLY A 20 -19.98 8.59 19.19
N MET A 21 -19.63 7.32 19.38
CA MET A 21 -19.51 6.39 18.26
C MET A 21 -20.86 5.85 17.80
N ARG A 22 -21.06 5.85 16.48
CA ARG A 22 -22.22 5.24 15.83
C ARG A 22 -21.72 4.30 14.74
N TRP A 23 -21.84 3.01 14.99
CA TRP A 23 -21.46 1.97 14.06
C TRP A 23 -22.69 1.35 13.43
N THR A 24 -22.66 1.13 12.11
CA THR A 24 -23.53 0.14 11.50
C THR A 24 -23.00 -1.25 11.84
N GLN A 25 -23.86 -2.27 11.86
CA GLN A 25 -23.43 -3.65 12.13
C GLN A 25 -22.25 -4.06 11.24
N ALA A 26 -22.35 -3.79 9.93
CA ALA A 26 -21.28 -4.06 8.99
C ALA A 26 -19.99 -3.29 9.32
N GLY A 27 -20.08 -2.03 9.76
CA GLY A 27 -18.92 -1.24 10.16
C GLY A 27 -18.22 -1.80 11.41
N ALA A 28 -19.00 -2.18 12.43
CA ALA A 28 -18.49 -2.82 13.64
C ALA A 28 -17.80 -4.15 13.32
N GLU A 29 -18.39 -4.98 12.46
CA GLU A 29 -17.85 -6.28 12.07
C GLU A 29 -16.49 -6.16 11.37
N HIS A 30 -16.34 -5.22 10.42
CA HIS A 30 -15.06 -4.97 9.76
C HIS A 30 -13.99 -4.48 10.73
N LEU A 31 -14.36 -3.59 11.65
CA LEU A 31 -13.46 -3.06 12.66
C LEU A 31 -12.98 -4.18 13.60
N LEU A 32 -13.89 -5.03 14.08
CA LEU A 32 -13.56 -6.15 14.97
C LEU A 32 -12.65 -7.17 14.27
N ARG A 33 -12.91 -7.49 13.00
CA ARG A 33 -12.02 -8.36 12.20
C ARG A 33 -10.60 -7.78 12.09
N LEU A 34 -10.49 -6.48 11.80
CA LEU A 34 -9.20 -5.82 11.68
C LEU A 34 -8.43 -5.85 13.01
N ARG A 35 -9.11 -5.59 14.12
CA ARG A 35 -8.50 -5.65 15.45
C ARG A 35 -8.08 -7.07 15.82
N ALA A 36 -8.88 -8.08 15.48
CA ALA A 36 -8.49 -9.47 15.72
C ALA A 36 -7.17 -9.83 15.02
N VAL A 37 -6.96 -9.35 13.79
CA VAL A 37 -5.70 -9.52 13.06
C VAL A 37 -4.53 -8.85 13.78
N VAL A 38 -4.74 -7.64 14.32
CA VAL A 38 -3.71 -6.90 15.06
C VAL A 38 -3.34 -7.62 16.36
N GLU A 39 -4.33 -8.06 17.15
CA GLU A 39 -4.05 -8.73 18.42
C GLU A 39 -3.46 -10.12 18.26
N ASN A 40 -3.73 -10.78 17.15
CA ASN A 40 -3.07 -12.04 16.79
C ASN A 40 -1.62 -11.84 16.31
N GLY A 41 -1.19 -10.59 16.03
CA GLY A 41 0.13 -10.29 15.49
C GLY A 41 0.28 -10.53 13.99
N ASP A 42 -0.80 -10.84 13.27
CA ASP A 42 -0.80 -11.20 11.84
C ASP A 42 -0.90 -9.98 10.91
N TRP A 43 -0.68 -8.78 11.44
CA TRP A 43 -0.86 -7.52 10.72
C TRP A 43 -0.08 -7.47 9.40
N SER A 44 1.20 -7.83 9.44
CA SER A 44 2.10 -7.78 8.27
C SER A 44 1.63 -8.71 7.15
N ALA A 45 1.17 -9.91 7.52
CA ALA A 45 0.65 -10.89 6.57
C ALA A 45 -0.66 -10.42 5.94
N TYR A 46 -1.56 -9.89 6.76
CA TYR A 46 -2.83 -9.31 6.29
C TYR A 46 -2.62 -8.10 5.38
N GLN A 47 -1.70 -7.19 5.71
CA GLN A 47 -1.40 -6.03 4.87
C GLN A 47 -0.90 -6.44 3.48
N ARG A 48 0.02 -7.42 3.42
CA ARG A 48 0.53 -7.96 2.15
C ARG A 48 -0.61 -8.53 1.30
N PHE A 49 -1.41 -9.41 1.89
CA PHE A 49 -2.57 -9.99 1.22
C PHE A 49 -3.54 -8.91 0.71
N HIS A 50 -3.88 -7.94 1.57
CA HIS A 50 -4.82 -6.88 1.22
C HIS A 50 -4.27 -5.99 0.09
N HIS A 51 -2.96 -5.72 0.08
CA HIS A 51 -2.33 -4.97 -1.01
C HIS A 51 -2.36 -5.74 -2.33
N GLU A 52 -2.02 -7.04 -2.32
CA GLU A 52 -2.08 -7.89 -3.50
C GLU A 52 -3.50 -7.95 -4.07
N GLN A 53 -4.50 -8.16 -3.22
CA GLN A 53 -5.91 -8.18 -3.63
C GLN A 53 -6.37 -6.84 -4.20
N ARG A 54 -5.96 -5.72 -3.58
CA ARG A 54 -6.26 -4.38 -4.10
C ARG A 54 -5.59 -4.15 -5.45
N HIS A 55 -4.35 -4.58 -5.61
CA HIS A 55 -3.60 -4.45 -6.86
C HIS A 55 -4.24 -5.27 -7.98
N GLN A 56 -4.59 -6.54 -7.70
CA GLN A 56 -5.29 -7.40 -8.66
C GLN A 56 -6.64 -6.79 -9.07
N ARG A 57 -7.40 -6.23 -8.13
CA ARG A 57 -8.69 -5.60 -8.43
C ARG A 57 -8.57 -4.36 -9.32
N LEU A 58 -7.54 -3.54 -9.11
CA LEU A 58 -7.36 -2.27 -9.83
C LEU A 58 -6.64 -2.44 -11.17
N TYR A 59 -5.59 -3.27 -11.20
CA TYR A 59 -4.66 -3.35 -12.33
C TYR A 59 -4.71 -4.68 -13.07
N ARG A 60 -5.32 -5.74 -12.49
CA ARG A 60 -5.43 -7.09 -13.08
C ARG A 60 -4.08 -7.69 -13.53
N VAL A 61 -2.99 -7.23 -12.92
CA VAL A 61 -1.62 -7.70 -13.11
C VAL A 61 -1.13 -8.20 -11.74
N PRO A 62 -0.27 -9.24 -11.69
CA PRO A 62 0.36 -9.66 -10.43
C PRO A 62 0.99 -8.46 -9.72
N GLY A 63 0.68 -8.30 -8.43
CA GLY A 63 1.25 -7.23 -7.62
C GLY A 63 2.78 -7.35 -7.58
N PRO A 64 3.52 -6.23 -7.52
CA PRO A 64 4.94 -6.29 -7.26
C PRO A 64 5.17 -6.99 -5.93
N VAL A 65 6.10 -7.95 -5.90
CA VAL A 65 6.49 -8.66 -4.68
C VAL A 65 7.05 -7.63 -3.72
N HIS A 66 6.34 -7.36 -2.63
CA HIS A 66 6.70 -6.36 -1.64
C HIS A 66 8.06 -6.66 -1.01
N ALA A 67 9.10 -5.97 -1.47
CA ALA A 67 10.10 -5.45 -0.55
C ALA A 67 9.52 -4.15 0.01
N LEU A 68 9.37 -4.05 1.33
CA LEU A 68 8.93 -2.81 1.98
C LEU A 68 9.88 -1.69 1.54
N PRO A 69 9.40 -0.58 0.95
CA PRO A 69 10.26 0.52 0.54
C PRO A 69 10.98 1.11 1.75
N GLU A 70 10.49 0.93 2.97
CA GLU A 70 11.13 1.38 4.21
C GLU A 70 12.49 0.71 4.42
N SER A 71 12.57 -0.60 4.18
CA SER A 71 13.83 -1.37 4.25
C SER A 71 14.76 -1.08 3.07
N GLN A 72 14.20 -0.79 1.89
CA GLN A 72 14.97 -0.38 0.72
C GLN A 72 15.52 1.05 0.89
N THR A 73 14.73 1.99 1.39
CA THR A 73 15.15 3.38 1.61
C THR A 73 16.23 3.49 2.67
N LEU A 74 16.21 2.65 3.72
CA LEU A 74 17.30 2.60 4.70
C LEU A 74 18.57 2.00 4.08
N ALA A 75 18.44 0.97 3.24
CA ALA A 75 19.55 0.37 2.52
C ALA A 75 20.14 1.31 1.44
N ASP A 76 19.29 2.06 0.74
CA ASP A 76 19.66 3.04 -0.29
C ASP A 76 20.21 4.34 0.33
N ALA A 77 19.75 4.72 1.53
CA ALA A 77 20.33 5.83 2.28
C ALA A 77 21.78 5.54 2.70
N ASP A 78 22.10 4.27 2.98
CA ASP A 78 23.46 3.82 3.31
C ASP A 78 24.38 3.75 2.06
N LEU A 79 23.80 3.80 0.85
CA LEU A 79 24.51 3.99 -0.42
C LEU A 79 24.77 5.47 -0.74
N LEU A 80 24.05 6.40 -0.10
CA LEU A 80 24.24 7.85 -0.21
C LEU A 80 25.44 8.36 0.62
N THR A 81 25.88 7.59 1.61
CA THR A 81 27.07 7.87 2.45
C THR A 81 28.37 7.32 1.88
N LYS A 82 28.32 6.47 0.85
CA LYS A 82 29.52 5.96 0.17
C LYS A 82 29.86 6.87 -1.01
N PRO A 83 31.10 7.38 -1.11
CA PRO A 83 31.47 8.21 -2.26
C PRO A 83 31.34 7.38 -3.54
N LEU A 84 30.42 7.78 -4.41
CA LEU A 84 30.29 7.21 -5.75
C LEU A 84 31.64 7.33 -6.48
N PRO A 85 32.17 6.25 -7.08
CA PRO A 85 33.32 6.40 -7.96
C PRO A 85 32.90 7.29 -9.12
N VAL A 86 33.65 8.38 -9.33
CA VAL A 86 33.52 9.25 -10.51
C VAL A 86 33.74 8.38 -11.75
N GLN A 87 32.66 7.92 -12.35
CA GLN A 87 32.66 7.41 -13.70
C GLN A 87 31.85 8.37 -14.58
N ARG A 88 32.63 9.19 -15.26
CA ARG A 88 32.21 10.08 -16.33
C ARG A 88 31.56 9.28 -17.47
N ARG A 89 30.54 9.91 -18.07
CA ARG A 89 29.91 9.64 -19.39
C ARG A 89 28.79 8.60 -19.34
N PHE A 90 27.68 8.70 -20.07
CA PHE A 90 27.37 9.44 -21.30
C PHE A 90 25.93 9.99 -21.22
N ILE A 91 25.72 11.16 -21.81
CA ILE A 91 24.40 11.76 -22.06
C ILE A 91 23.64 10.87 -23.05
N MET A 92 22.40 10.47 -22.73
CA MET A 92 21.42 9.99 -23.71
C MET A 92 20.38 11.10 -23.94
N PRO A 93 20.02 11.40 -25.21
CA PRO A 93 19.09 12.48 -25.52
C PRO A 93 17.65 12.02 -25.28
N ILE A 94 16.85 12.94 -24.73
CA ILE A 94 15.40 12.81 -24.58
C ILE A 94 14.78 12.76 -25.98
N ILE A 95 14.19 11.64 -26.37
CA ILE A 95 13.34 11.55 -27.56
C ILE A 95 12.01 12.24 -27.22
N VAL A 96 11.86 13.49 -27.66
CA VAL A 96 10.57 14.20 -27.65
C VAL A 96 9.80 13.78 -28.92
N PRO A 97 8.57 13.23 -28.81
CA PRO A 97 7.76 12.93 -30.00
C PRO A 97 7.27 14.22 -30.66
N PRO A 98 7.27 14.33 -32.00
CA PRO A 98 6.78 15.52 -32.69
C PRO A 98 5.25 15.65 -32.59
N ARG A 99 4.80 16.86 -32.23
CA ARG A 99 3.39 17.33 -32.27
C ARG A 99 2.79 17.11 -33.66
N SER A 100 1.60 16.52 -33.70
CA SER A 100 0.77 16.32 -34.88
C SER A 100 0.50 17.65 -35.63
N ALA A 101 1.06 17.79 -36.83
CA ALA A 101 0.68 18.86 -37.75
C ALA A 101 -0.55 18.45 -38.56
N HIS A 102 -1.57 19.30 -38.51
CA HIS A 102 -2.71 19.34 -39.41
C HIS A 102 -2.30 19.15 -40.88
N GLN A 103 -2.91 18.17 -41.55
CA GLN A 103 -2.91 18.13 -43.01
C GLN A 103 -4.35 18.01 -43.52
N ARG A 104 -4.95 19.17 -43.80
CA ARG A 104 -6.12 19.31 -44.68
C ARG A 104 -5.72 18.82 -46.09
N LYS A 105 -6.37 17.78 -46.58
CA LYS A 105 -6.43 17.43 -48.01
C LYS A 105 -7.72 18.06 -48.56
N ARG A 106 -7.66 19.14 -49.35
CA ARG A 106 -7.57 19.21 -50.82
C ARG A 106 -8.70 18.47 -51.56
N THR A 107 -9.59 19.28 -52.13
CA THR A 107 -10.08 19.23 -53.54
C THR A 107 -10.50 17.89 -54.13
N ALA A 108 -11.79 17.80 -54.48
CA ALA A 108 -12.26 17.30 -55.76
C ALA A 108 -13.06 18.42 -56.42
#